data_AF-A0A9E6CS15-F1
#
_entry.id   AF-A0A9E6CS15-F1
#
_cell.length_a   1.000
_cell.length_b   1.000
_cell.length_c   1.000
_cell.angle_alpha   90.00
_cell.angle_beta   90.00
_cell.angle_gamma   90.00
#
_symmetry.space_group_name_H-M   'P 1'
#
loop_
_entity.id
_entity.type
_entity.pdbx_description
1 polymer ?
#
loop_
_entity_poly.entity_id
_entity_poly.type
_entity_poly.pdbx_seq_one_letter_code
_entity_poly.pdbx_strand_id
1 'polypeptide(L)'
;MRVANAFSLGMLESLTSTIKVKEVTLEEARGLVKAGFESIVGHANTAAVFSEQLGVEVVMNRISFSLAKGDQMLVGQYKGPRLPEGATCLPEGSSIAWCTLTVV
;
A
#
# COMPACT_ATOMS: atom_id res chain seq x y z
N MET A 1 -5.09 -0.63 10.91
CA MET A 1 -4.94 -0.43 9.46
C MET A 1 -3.47 -0.58 9.10
N ARG A 2 -3.16 -1.15 7.92
CA ARG A 2 -1.78 -1.24 7.42
C ARG A 2 -1.64 -0.50 6.11
N VAL A 3 -0.48 0.11 5.86
CA VAL A 3 -0.16 0.80 4.60
C VAL A 3 0.92 0.05 3.85
N ALA A 4 0.62 -0.38 2.62
CA ALA A 4 1.52 -1.19 1.79
C ALA A 4 1.74 -0.55 0.41
N ASN A 5 2.91 -0.78 -0.19
CA ASN A 5 3.19 -0.36 -1.57
C ASN A 5 2.78 -1.40 -2.62
N ALA A 6 2.38 -2.59 -2.20
CA ALA A 6 1.92 -3.66 -3.07
C ALA A 6 1.14 -4.70 -2.25
N PHE A 7 0.36 -5.51 -2.95
CA PHE A 7 -0.18 -6.76 -2.44
C PHE A 7 0.48 -7.95 -3.16
N SER A 8 0.69 -9.06 -2.45
CA SER A 8 1.18 -10.32 -2.99
C SER A 8 0.33 -11.46 -2.43
N LEU A 9 0.10 -12.52 -3.23
CA LEU A 9 -0.59 -13.73 -2.75
C LEU A 9 0.11 -14.37 -1.54
N GLY A 10 1.43 -14.21 -1.43
CA GLY A 10 2.19 -14.68 -0.26
C GLY A 10 1.88 -13.93 1.04
N MET A 11 1.11 -12.84 0.97
CA MET A 11 0.59 -12.14 2.15
C MET A 11 -0.69 -12.77 2.69
N LEU A 12 -1.29 -13.78 2.04
CA LEU A 12 -2.50 -14.43 2.54
C LEU A 12 -2.14 -15.60 3.47
N GLU A 13 -2.79 -15.68 4.64
CA GLU A 13 -2.67 -16.87 5.49
C GLU A 13 -3.21 -18.14 4.82
N SER A 14 -4.23 -17.99 3.95
CA SER A 14 -4.77 -19.07 3.14
C SER A 14 -4.94 -18.63 1.69
N LEU A 15 -4.50 -19.47 0.75
CA LEU A 15 -4.70 -19.26 -0.68
C LEU A 15 -6.15 -19.51 -1.14
N THR A 16 -7.02 -20.00 -0.24
CA THR A 16 -8.47 -20.12 -0.50
C THR A 16 -9.25 -18.88 -0.08
N SER A 17 -8.58 -17.84 0.42
CA SER A 17 -9.19 -16.60 0.88
C SER A 17 -9.84 -15.83 -0.27
N THR A 18 -10.96 -15.16 0.01
CA THR A 18 -11.53 -14.18 -0.92
C THR A 18 -11.01 -12.79 -0.55
N ILE A 19 -10.57 -12.02 -1.54
CA ILE A 19 -10.15 -10.63 -1.36
C ILE A 19 -11.17 -9.69 -2.01
N LYS A 20 -11.47 -8.58 -1.34
CA LYS A 20 -12.21 -7.46 -1.89
C LYS A 20 -11.27 -6.27 -2.02
N VAL A 21 -11.15 -5.75 -3.23
CA VAL A 21 -10.37 -4.55 -3.52
C VAL A 21 -11.35 -3.43 -3.89
N LYS A 22 -11.16 -2.26 -3.30
CA LYS A 22 -11.93 -1.05 -3.61
C LYS A 22 -10.96 0.11 -3.82
N GLU A 23 -10.96 0.71 -5.01
CA GLU A 23 -10.24 1.96 -5.25
C GLU A 23 -10.86 3.08 -4.40
N VAL A 24 -10.01 3.91 -3.82
CA VAL A 24 -10.39 5.04 -2.97
C VAL A 24 -9.68 6.30 -3.44
N THR A 25 -10.31 7.44 -3.20
CA THR A 25 -9.70 8.75 -3.44
C THR A 25 -8.56 9.02 -2.47
N LEU A 26 -7.68 9.97 -2.82
CA LEU A 26 -6.60 10.40 -1.91
C LEU A 26 -7.16 10.95 -0.58
N GLU A 27 -8.29 11.66 -0.62
CA GLU A 27 -8.94 12.17 0.59
C GLU A 27 -9.48 11.06 1.49
N GLU A 28 -10.09 10.02 0.91
CA GLU A 28 -10.48 8.83 1.68
C GLU A 28 -9.27 8.11 2.27
N ALA A 29 -8.19 7.95 1.49
CA ALA A 29 -6.93 7.35 1.96
C ALA A 29 -6.33 8.13 3.14
N ARG A 30 -6.28 9.46 3.05
CA ARG A 30 -5.90 10.37 4.14
C ARG A 30 -6.78 10.16 5.37
N GLY A 31 -8.09 10.03 5.18
CA GLY A 31 -9.05 9.75 6.25
C GLY A 31 -8.76 8.44 6.99
N LEU A 32 -8.44 7.37 6.25
CA LEU A 32 -8.20 6.03 6.79
C LEU A 32 -6.96 5.95 7.69
N VAL A 33 -5.94 6.76 7.44
CA VAL A 33 -4.69 6.74 8.21
C VAL A 33 -4.70 7.64 9.45
N LYS A 34 -5.72 8.50 9.62
CA LYS A 34 -5.84 9.42 10.78
C LYS A 34 -5.93 8.69 12.13
N ALA A 35 -6.50 7.49 12.16
CA ALA A 35 -6.64 6.70 13.38
C ALA A 35 -5.35 5.96 13.79
N GLY A 36 -4.26 6.17 13.05
CA GLY A 36 -3.02 5.41 13.18
C GLY A 36 -2.99 4.18 12.27
N PHE A 37 -1.78 3.83 11.86
CA PHE A 37 -1.53 2.69 10.98
C PHE A 37 -0.14 2.13 11.23
N GLU A 38 0.07 0.90 10.76
CA GLU A 38 1.39 0.29 10.67
C GLU A 38 1.86 0.35 9.20
N SER A 39 3.03 0.93 8.96
CA SER A 39 3.64 0.90 7.63
C SER A 39 4.25 -0.48 7.38
N ILE A 40 4.01 -1.02 6.18
CA ILE A 40 4.70 -2.20 5.62
C ILE A 40 5.30 -1.87 4.24
N VAL A 41 5.63 -0.59 4.02
CA VAL A 41 6.20 -0.10 2.76
C VAL A 41 7.66 -0.53 2.62
N GLY A 42 7.96 -1.28 1.55
CA GLY A 42 9.25 -1.94 1.37
C GLY A 42 10.39 -1.08 0.81
N HIS A 43 10.12 0.15 0.35
CA HIS A 43 11.12 1.04 -0.28
C HIS A 43 11.03 2.46 0.27
N ALA A 44 12.18 3.06 0.60
CA ALA A 44 12.27 4.40 1.16
C ALA A 44 11.64 5.49 0.27
N ASN A 45 11.87 5.43 -1.04
CA ASN A 45 11.32 6.44 -1.96
C ASN A 45 9.80 6.35 -2.06
N THR A 46 9.24 5.14 -2.04
CA THR A 46 7.78 4.95 -2.00
C THR A 46 7.20 5.45 -0.68
N ALA A 47 7.89 5.22 0.44
CA ALA A 47 7.48 5.71 1.75
C ALA A 47 7.48 7.26 1.79
N ALA A 48 8.48 7.90 1.18
CA ALA A 48 8.53 9.36 1.03
C ALA A 48 7.35 9.90 0.20
N VAL A 49 7.07 9.29 -0.97
CA VAL A 49 5.91 9.67 -1.81
C VAL A 49 4.60 9.47 -1.06
N PHE A 50 4.45 8.38 -0.31
CA PHE A 50 3.25 8.14 0.48
C PHE A 50 3.11 9.14 1.62
N SER A 51 4.22 9.52 2.25
CA SER A 51 4.21 10.52 3.32
C SER A 51 3.71 11.87 2.80
N GLU A 52 4.22 12.30 1.64
CA GLU A 52 3.79 13.53 0.98
C GLU A 52 2.30 13.47 0.60
N GLN A 53 1.86 12.38 -0.04
CA GLN A 53 0.47 12.26 -0.48
C GLN A 53 -0.51 12.15 0.70
N LEU A 54 -0.22 11.32 1.70
CA LEU A 54 -1.11 11.06 2.83
C LEU A 54 -1.05 12.15 3.92
N GLY A 55 -0.04 13.03 3.88
CA GLY A 55 0.12 14.12 4.85
C GLY A 55 0.49 13.65 6.26
N VAL A 56 0.99 12.42 6.39
CA VAL A 56 1.44 11.79 7.65
C VAL A 56 2.74 11.04 7.39
N GLU A 57 3.62 10.92 8.38
CA GLU A 57 4.87 10.18 8.20
C GLU A 57 4.61 8.68 7.95
N VAL A 58 5.04 8.20 6.78
CA VAL A 58 5.06 6.78 6.42
C VAL A 58 6.52 6.34 6.40
N VAL A 59 6.90 5.53 7.40
CA VAL A 59 8.26 4.99 7.48
C VAL A 59 8.46 3.83 6.50
N MET A 60 9.67 3.66 5.98
CA MET A 60 10.04 2.40 5.33
C MET A 60 10.09 1.29 6.37
N ASN A 61 9.36 0.21 6.13
CA ASN A 61 9.34 -0.95 6.99
C ASN A 61 9.13 -2.24 6.17
N ARG A 62 10.24 -2.87 5.80
CA ARG A 62 10.22 -4.09 4.97
C ARG A 62 10.12 -5.32 5.86
N ILE A 63 8.89 -5.71 6.17
CA ILE A 63 8.58 -6.89 6.99
C ILE A 63 7.71 -7.88 6.20
N SER A 64 7.84 -9.16 6.54
CA SER A 64 6.85 -10.16 6.13
C SER A 64 5.58 -9.97 6.94
N PHE A 65 4.44 -10.04 6.26
CA PHE A 65 3.14 -9.85 6.88
C PHE A 65 2.12 -10.82 6.28
N SER A 66 1.24 -11.36 7.13
CA SER A 66 0.19 -12.29 6.76
C SER A 66 -1.18 -11.69 7.12
N LEU A 67 -2.11 -11.75 6.18
CA LEU A 67 -3.49 -11.30 6.28
C LEU A 67 -4.39 -12.46 6.66
N ALA A 68 -5.03 -12.31 7.80
CA ALA A 68 -6.12 -13.18 8.24
C ALA A 68 -7.45 -12.69 7.68
N LYS A 69 -8.48 -13.54 7.76
CA LYS A 69 -9.86 -13.13 7.48
C LYS A 69 -10.27 -11.97 8.38
N GLY A 70 -10.84 -10.93 7.78
CA GLY A 70 -11.24 -9.70 8.47
C GLY A 70 -10.18 -8.61 8.46
N ASP A 71 -8.93 -8.93 8.09
CA ASP A 71 -7.89 -7.91 7.98
C ASP A 71 -8.13 -6.96 6.80
N GLN A 72 -7.71 -5.71 6.99
CA GLN A 72 -7.75 -4.65 5.99
C GLN A 72 -6.40 -3.95 5.87
N MET A 73 -6.01 -3.63 4.64
CA MET A 73 -4.89 -2.77 4.32
C MET A 73 -5.28 -1.67 3.33
N LEU A 74 -4.58 -0.54 3.41
CA LEU A 74 -4.52 0.50 2.39
C LEU A 74 -3.29 0.25 1.53
N VAL A 75 -3.49 0.11 0.22
CA VAL A 75 -2.41 -0.12 -0.74
C VAL A 75 -2.27 1.11 -1.62
N GLY A 76 -1.06 1.67 -1.66
CA GLY A 76 -0.68 2.61 -2.71
C GLY A 76 -0.12 1.83 -3.89
N GLN A 77 -0.96 1.63 -4.91
CA GLN A 77 -0.60 0.88 -6.10
C GLN A 77 0.04 1.81 -7.13
N TYR A 78 1.31 1.57 -7.43
CA TYR A 78 1.97 2.22 -8.55
C TYR A 78 1.24 1.90 -9.87
N LYS A 79 0.90 2.95 -10.63
CA LYS A 79 0.35 2.91 -11.99
C LYS A 79 1.34 3.61 -12.92
N GLY A 80 2.03 2.83 -13.77
CA GLY A 80 3.03 3.31 -14.71
C GLY A 80 3.76 2.15 -15.39
N PRO A 81 4.76 2.43 -16.24
CA PRO A 81 5.58 1.38 -16.86
C PRO A 81 6.33 0.59 -15.79
N ARG A 82 6.66 -0.68 -16.08
CA ARG A 82 7.49 -1.50 -15.19
C ARG A 82 8.77 -0.73 -14.86
N LEU A 83 9.02 -0.53 -13.57
CA LEU A 83 10.22 0.15 -13.12
C LEU A 83 11.45 -0.70 -13.45
N PRO A 84 12.55 -0.09 -13.92
CA PRO A 84 13.85 -0.74 -13.96
C PRO A 84 14.25 -1.25 -12.58
N GLU A 85 15.06 -2.29 -12.53
CA GLU A 85 15.66 -2.73 -11.28
C GLU A 85 16.50 -1.59 -10.67
N GLY A 86 16.30 -1.32 -9.39
CA GLY A 86 17.00 -0.23 -8.69
C GLY A 86 16.45 1.18 -8.93
N ALA A 87 15.30 1.34 -9.59
CA ALA A 87 14.68 2.66 -9.76
C ALA A 87 14.42 3.35 -8.41
N THR A 88 14.95 4.56 -8.25
CA THR A 88 14.79 5.37 -7.03
C THR A 88 13.74 6.47 -7.17
N CYS A 89 13.35 6.82 -8.40
CA CYS A 89 12.36 7.86 -8.67
C CYS A 89 11.20 7.27 -9.47
N LEU A 90 10.02 7.85 -9.28
CA LEU A 90 8.87 7.58 -10.14
C LEU A 90 9.10 8.22 -11.52
N PRO A 91 8.97 7.47 -12.63
CA PRO A 91 9.08 8.03 -13.98
C PRO A 91 8.03 9.12 -14.21
N GLU A 92 8.34 10.05 -15.11
CA GLU A 92 7.37 11.05 -15.57
C GLU A 92 6.10 10.36 -16.12
N GLY A 93 4.92 10.86 -15.73
CA GLY A 93 3.63 10.29 -16.10
C GLY A 93 3.18 9.08 -15.28
N SER A 94 3.96 8.63 -14.29
CA SER A 94 3.51 7.61 -13.35
C SER A 94 2.72 8.20 -12.17
N SER A 95 1.87 7.39 -11.55
CA SER A 95 1.00 7.81 -10.45
C SER A 95 0.85 6.72 -9.39
N ILE A 96 0.32 7.11 -8.23
CA ILE A 96 -0.13 6.18 -7.18
C ILE A 96 -1.65 6.21 -7.16
N ALA A 97 -2.28 5.05 -7.32
CA ALA A 97 -3.69 4.86 -7.04
C ALA A 97 -3.85 4.21 -5.67
N TRP A 98 -4.82 4.65 -4.90
CA TRP A 98 -5.08 4.14 -3.57
C TRP A 98 -6.22 3.14 -3.59
N CYS A 99 -6.06 2.01 -2.92
CA CYS A 99 -7.15 1.06 -2.75
C CYS A 99 -7.13 0.43 -1.37
N THR A 100 -8.32 0.14 -0.84
CA THR A 100 -8.44 -0.74 0.33
C THR A 100 -8.54 -2.18 -0.15
N LEU A 101 -7.82 -3.06 0.52
CA LEU A 101 -7.92 -4.50 0.34
C LEU A 101 -8.38 -5.13 1.66
N THR A 102 -9.42 -5.97 1.58
CA THR A 102 -9.97 -6.69 2.74
C THR A 102 -10.07 -8.18 2.43
N VAL A 103 -9.64 -9.01 3.36
CA VAL A 103 -9.84 -10.46 3.29
C VAL A 103 -11.19 -10.82 3.91
N VAL A 104 -12.04 -11.55 3.19
CA VAL A 104 -13.42 -11.90 3.61
C VAL A 104 -13.63 -13.39 3.82
#